data_AF-A0A1H8QMU3-F1
#
_entry.id   AF-A0A1H8QMU3-F1
#
_cell.length_a   1.000
_cell.length_b   1.000
_cell.length_c   1.000
_cell.angle_alpha   90.00
_cell.angle_beta   90.00
_cell.angle_gamma   90.00
#
_symmetry.space_group_name_H-M   'P 1'
#
loop_
_entity.id
_entity.type
_entity.pdbx_description
1 polymer ?
#
loop_
_entity_poly.entity_id
_entity_poly.type
_entity_poly.pdbx_seq_one_letter_code
_entity_poly.pdbx_strand_id
1 'polypeptide(L)' 'MSKIPFPDGHRLSGGVTRWDPSELAEWEKSQGLDLPPLKGMPSVRQVAERYGVSVPTVWRWAASGRQENQGDDAA' A
#
# COMPACT_ATOMS: atom_id res chain seq x y z
N MET A 1 4.53 -18.07 6.64
CA MET A 1 3.55 -16.97 6.58
C MET A 1 3.76 -16.26 5.27
N SER A 2 2.84 -16.42 4.32
CA SER A 2 2.92 -15.71 3.05
C SER A 2 2.72 -14.22 3.32
N LYS A 3 3.74 -13.43 3.00
CA LYS A 3 3.73 -11.99 3.19
C LYS A 3 2.88 -11.40 2.07
N ILE A 4 1.87 -10.60 2.38
CA ILE A 4 1.10 -9.94 1.32
C ILE A 4 1.92 -8.76 0.77
N PRO A 5 1.84 -8.48 -0.54
CA PRO A 5 2.49 -7.32 -1.14
C PRO A 5 1.92 -6.02 -0.59
N PHE A 6 2.69 -4.94 -0.70
CA PHE A 6 2.17 -3.60 -0.41
C PHE A 6 1.05 -3.25 -1.40
N PRO A 7 -0.10 -2.72 -0.95
CA PRO A 7 -1.25 -2.49 -1.82
C PRO A 7 -0.99 -1.41 -2.87
N ASP A 8 -1.71 -1.55 -4.00
CA ASP A 8 -1.65 -0.55 -5.05
C ASP A 8 -2.38 0.73 -4.64
N GLY A 9 -1.96 1.85 -5.21
CA GLY A 9 -2.63 3.12 -5.01
C GLY A 9 -3.82 3.28 -5.95
N HIS A 10 -5.01 3.42 -5.38
CA HIS A 10 -6.25 3.74 -6.10
C HIS A 10 -6.21 5.17 -6.64
N ARG A 11 -6.18 5.31 -7.96
CA ARG A 11 -6.22 6.61 -8.63
C ARG A 11 -7.67 7.10 -8.71
N LEU A 12 -8.01 8.12 -7.92
CA LEU A 12 -9.37 8.66 -7.86
C LEU A 12 -9.65 9.68 -8.98
N SER A 13 -8.67 10.52 -9.32
CA SER A 13 -8.80 11.60 -10.31
C SER A 13 -7.41 12.07 -10.77
N GLY A 14 -7.33 12.99 -11.74
CA GLY A 14 -6.07 13.47 -12.33
C GLY A 14 -5.03 13.92 -11.30
N GLY A 15 -4.10 13.02 -10.95
CA GLY A 15 -3.01 13.26 -9.99
C GLY A 15 -3.31 12.91 -8.53
N VAL A 16 -4.52 12.44 -8.21
CA VAL A 16 -4.91 12.06 -6.85
C VAL A 16 -4.92 10.53 -6.72
N THR A 17 -3.92 10.00 -6.03
CA THR A 17 -3.86 8.59 -5.64
C THR A 17 -4.02 8.45 -4.14
N ARG A 18 -4.85 7.48 -3.74
CA ARG A 18 -5.13 7.13 -2.35
C ARG A 18 -4.95 5.64 -2.13
N TRP A 19 -4.71 5.24 -0.90
CA TRP A 19 -4.67 3.83 -0.52
C TRP A 19 -5.95 3.46 0.23
N ASP A 20 -6.40 2.22 0.07
CA ASP A 20 -7.48 1.70 0.89
C ASP A 20 -6.95 1.42 2.31
N PRO A 21 -7.61 1.94 3.35
CA PRO A 21 -7.15 1.73 4.72
C PRO A 21 -7.25 0.26 5.17
N SER A 22 -8.14 -0.53 4.57
CA SER A 22 -8.32 -1.95 4.89
C SER A 22 -7.17 -2.76 4.31
N GLU A 23 -6.84 -2.54 3.04
CA GLU A 23 -5.70 -3.22 2.38
C GLU A 23 -4.37 -2.88 3.08
N LEU A 24 -4.18 -1.60 3.49
CA LEU A 24 -3.02 -1.21 4.29
C LEU A 24 -3.00 -1.94 5.63
N ALA A 25 -4.14 -2.06 6.32
CA ALA A 25 -4.22 -2.76 7.60
C ALA A 25 -3.93 -4.27 7.45
N GLU A 26 -4.36 -4.90 6.36
CA GLU A 26 -4.01 -6.29 6.05
C GLU A 26 -2.51 -6.45 5.81
N TRP A 27 -1.91 -5.51 5.07
CA TRP A 27 -0.47 -5.52 4.82
C TRP A 27 0.32 -5.33 6.10
N GLU A 28 -0.09 -4.39 6.94
CA GLU A 28 0.45 -4.16 8.28
C GLU A 28 0.40 -5.44 9.12
N LYS A 29 -0.76 -6.11 9.20
CA LYS A 29 -0.89 -7.40 9.91
C LYS A 29 0.05 -8.46 9.37
N SER A 30 0.22 -8.52 8.05
CA SER A 30 1.17 -9.44 7.41
C SER A 30 2.63 -9.10 7.71
N GLN A 31 2.96 -7.83 7.95
CA GLN A 31 4.27 -7.40 8.49
C GLN A 31 4.43 -7.71 10.00
N GLY A 32 3.37 -8.14 10.69
CA GLY A 32 3.34 -8.24 12.15
C GLY A 32 3.13 -6.90 12.86
N LEU A 33 2.66 -5.88 12.15
CA LEU A 33 2.29 -4.58 12.70
C LEU A 33 0.82 -4.60 13.10
N ASP A 34 0.55 -4.29 14.38
CA ASP A 34 -0.81 -4.08 14.89
C ASP A 34 -1.06 -2.58 15.10
N LEU A 35 -1.21 -1.87 13.98
CA LEU A 35 -1.46 -0.44 13.97
C LEU A 35 -2.95 -0.14 13.83
N PRO A 36 -3.45 0.92 14.48
CA PRO A 36 -4.84 1.32 14.31
C PRO A 36 -5.12 1.68 12.84
N PRO A 37 -6.23 1.21 12.26
CA PRO A 37 -6.52 1.45 10.85
C PRO A 37 -6.59 2.95 10.56
N LEU A 38 -6.06 3.35 9.41
CA LEU A 38 -6.13 4.74 8.97
C LEU A 38 -7.58 5.14 8.74
N LYS A 39 -7.94 6.35 9.19
CA LYS A 39 -9.27 6.91 8.93
C LYS A 39 -9.34 7.45 7.51
N GLY A 40 -10.30 6.95 6.74
CA GLY A 40 -10.53 7.35 5.35
C GLY A 40 -9.43 6.86 4.41
N MET A 41 -9.34 7.49 3.24
CA MET A 41 -8.39 7.15 2.18
C MET A 41 -7.10 7.99 2.30
N PRO A 42 -6.03 7.48 2.93
CA PRO A 42 -4.79 8.23 3.08
C PRO A 42 -4.16 8.57 1.72
N SER A 43 -3.65 9.79 1.62
CA SER A 43 -2.80 10.22 0.51
C SER A 43 -1.39 9.65 0.65
N VAL A 44 -0.61 9.67 -0.44
CA VAL A 44 0.79 9.21 -0.42
C VAL A 44 1.64 9.90 0.64
N ARG A 45 1.35 11.18 0.96
CA ARG A 45 2.05 11.90 2.04
C ARG A 45 1.71 11.32 3.40
N GLN A 46 0.43 11.07 3.68
CA GLN A 46 0.00 10.49 4.96
C GLN A 46 0.56 9.08 5.16
N VAL A 47 0.63 8.29 4.08
CA VAL A 47 1.27 6.97 4.09
C VAL A 47 2.77 7.10 4.39
N ALA A 48 3.46 8.02 3.70
CA ALA A 48 4.88 8.28 3.91
C ALA A 48 5.20 8.75 5.35
N GLU A 49 4.38 9.66 5.89
CA GLU A 49 4.47 10.15 7.27
C GLU A 49 4.26 9.04 8.29
N ARG A 50 3.26 8.17 8.09
CA ARG A 50 2.97 7.04 9.01
C ARG A 50 4.16 6.10 9.16
N TYR A 51 4.86 5.80 8.06
CA TYR A 51 5.98 4.88 8.08
C TYR A 51 7.35 5.57 8.21
N GLY A 52 7.39 6.90 8.33
CA GLY A 52 8.64 7.66 8.43
C GLY A 52 9.54 7.57 7.19
N VAL A 53 8.94 7.36 6.01
CA VAL A 53 9.66 7.19 4.74
C VAL A 53 9.40 8.35 3.77
N SER A 54 10.17 8.40 2.69
CA SER A 54 9.93 9.36 1.61
C SER A 54 8.77 8.92 0.70
N VAL A 55 8.06 9.87 0.08
CA VAL A 55 7.01 9.59 -0.93
C VAL A 55 7.50 8.67 -2.06
N PRO A 56 8.70 8.85 -2.66
CA PRO A 56 9.23 7.92 -3.64
C PRO A 56 9.37 6.47 -3.14
N THR A 57 9.66 6.27 -1.85
CA THR A 57 9.74 4.94 -1.23
C THR A 57 8.38 4.25 -1.27
N VAL A 58 7.30 4.96 -0.95
CA VAL A 58 5.93 4.42 -1.01
C VAL A 58 5.59 3.97 -2.42
N TRP A 59 5.94 4.76 -3.44
CA TRP A 59 5.72 4.39 -4.84
C TRP A 59 6.53 3.17 -5.29
N ARG A 60 7.74 3.00 -4.78
CA ARG A 60 8.54 1.78 -5.03
C ARG A 60 7.87 0.55 -4.44
N TRP A 61 7.32 0.65 -3.23
CA TRP A 61 6.58 -0.45 -2.61
C TRP A 61 5.32 -0.80 -3.42
N ALA A 62 4.52 0.20 -3.81
CA ALA A 62 3.33 -0.02 -4.65
C ALA A 62 3.67 -0.60 -6.03
N ALA A 63 4.78 -0.17 -6.64
CA ALA A 63 5.26 -0.75 -7.90
C ALA A 63 5.71 -2.20 -7.75
N SER A 64 6.42 -2.52 -6.66
CA SER A 64 6.83 -3.91 -6.35
C SER A 64 5.63 -4.80 -6.07
N GLY A 65 4.64 -4.30 -5.34
CA GLY A 65 3.40 -5.04 -5.05
C GLY A 65 2.60 -5.36 -6.31
N ARG A 66 2.50 -4.42 -7.26
CA ARG A 66 1.89 -4.68 -8.57
C ARG A 66 2.57 -5.82 -9.34
N GLN A 67 3.90 -5.89 -9.31
CA GLN A 67 4.65 -6.94 -10.00
C GLN A 67 4.38 -8.32 -9.39
N GLU A 68 4.26 -8.40 -8.07
CA GLU A 68 3.95 -9.66 -7.37
C GLU A 68 2.53 -10.15 -7.67
N ASN A 69 1.55 -9.24 -7.80
CA ASN A 69 0.17 -9.59 -8.14
C ASN A 69 -0.05 -9.96 -9.62
N GLN A 70 0.90 -9.66 -10.51
CA GLN A 70 0.77 -9.90 -11.97
C GLN A 70 1.39 -11.24 -12.40
N GLY A 71 1.87 -12.07 -11.46
CA GLY A 71 2.60 -13.32 -11.73
C GLY A 71 1.75 -14.60 -11.80
N ASP A 72 0.45 -14.58 -11.49
CA ASP A 72 -0.38 -15.79 -11.37
C ASP A 72 -1.34 -16.05 -12.56
N ASP A 73 -1.31 -15.24 -13.64
CA ASP A 73 -2.24 -15.35 -14.79
C ASP A 73 -1.60 -15.93 -16.07
N ALA A 74 -0.50 -16.68 -15.96
CA ALA A 74 0.17 -17.32 -17.10
C ALA A 74 0.37 -18.83 -16.87
N ALA A 75 -0.70 -19.61 -17.04
CA ALA A 75 -0.65 -21.07 -17.15
C ALA A 75 -1.68 -21.57 -18.18
#